data_AF-A0A0M9EE22-F1
#
_entry.id   AF-A0A0M9EE22-F1
#
_cell.length_a   1.000
_cell.length_b   1.000
_cell.length_c   1.000
_cell.angle_alpha   90.00
_cell.angle_beta   90.00
_cell.angle_gamma   90.00
#
_symmetry.space_group_name_H-M   'P 1'
#
loop_
_entity.id
_entity.type
_entity.pdbx_description
1 polymer ?
#
loop_
_entity_poly.entity_id
_entity_poly.type
_entity_poly.pdbx_seq_one_letter_code
_entity_poly.pdbx_strand_id
1 'polypeptide(L)'
;MGDSSSQNVITLSCPQDVPDPAALCDALINAITETRPNTDIRQSDAGTDAVLKNGDIALTLRLSNISDTGIGGHLEWRTAKNSELNVGPTVDFNVMDKTMSANFYPKFAQGLLKSSPDLFTR
;
A
#
# COMPACT_ATOMS: atom_id res chain seq x y z
N MET A 1 8.18 5.57 -29.18
CA MET A 1 7.88 4.12 -29.24
C MET A 1 7.48 3.69 -27.83
N GLY A 2 6.19 3.48 -27.56
CA GLY A 2 5.68 3.14 -26.22
C GLY A 2 5.30 1.67 -26.17
N ASP A 3 6.01 0.89 -25.38
CA ASP A 3 5.83 -0.55 -25.28
C ASP A 3 4.60 -0.88 -24.42
N SER A 4 3.53 -1.33 -25.07
CA SER A 4 2.26 -1.76 -24.48
C SER A 4 2.33 -3.20 -23.97
N SER A 5 3.27 -3.54 -23.10
CA SER A 5 3.41 -4.90 -22.58
C SER A 5 2.61 -5.14 -21.32
N SER A 6 1.28 -5.32 -21.40
CA SER A 6 0.46 -6.01 -20.37
C SER A 6 0.91 -5.81 -18.91
N GLN A 7 1.23 -4.57 -18.52
CA GLN A 7 1.86 -4.30 -17.24
C GLN A 7 0.76 -4.33 -16.20
N ASN A 8 0.84 -5.22 -15.21
CA ASN A 8 -0.05 -5.14 -14.05
C ASN A 8 0.27 -3.81 -13.37
N VAL A 9 -0.65 -2.85 -13.40
CA VAL A 9 -0.45 -1.56 -12.75
C VAL A 9 -1.04 -1.63 -11.35
N ILE A 10 -0.24 -1.31 -10.34
CA ILE A 10 -0.73 -1.11 -8.97
C ILE A 10 -0.85 0.39 -8.74
N THR A 11 -2.08 0.86 -8.66
CA THR A 11 -2.35 2.24 -8.27
C THR A 11 -2.32 2.33 -6.76
N LEU A 12 -1.31 3.01 -6.21
CA LEU A 12 -1.12 3.16 -4.79
C LEU A 12 -1.63 4.53 -4.29
N SER A 13 -2.56 4.49 -3.34
CA SER A 13 -3.02 5.66 -2.58
C SER A 13 -2.44 5.63 -1.17
N CYS A 14 -1.56 6.59 -0.88
CA CYS A 14 -0.92 6.75 0.41
C CYS A 14 -1.59 7.86 1.24
N PRO A 15 -1.79 7.65 2.55
CA PRO A 15 -2.35 8.67 3.43
C PRO A 15 -1.40 9.86 3.54
N GLN A 16 -1.95 11.07 3.51
CA GLN A 16 -1.21 12.33 3.72
C GLN A 16 -1.20 12.76 5.19
N ASP A 17 -2.06 12.13 6.02
CA ASP A 17 -2.23 12.42 7.45
C ASP A 17 -1.19 11.66 8.31
N VAL A 18 0.08 11.77 7.92
CA VAL A 18 1.22 11.17 8.61
C VAL A 18 2.36 12.18 8.68
N PRO A 19 3.28 12.07 9.65
CA PRO A 19 4.38 13.02 9.75
C PRO A 19 5.30 13.00 8.52
N ASP A 20 5.45 11.86 7.84
CA ASP A 20 6.23 11.77 6.60
C ASP A 20 5.53 10.87 5.55
N PRO A 21 4.64 11.45 4.71
CA PRO A 21 3.86 10.68 3.75
C PRO A 21 4.72 10.16 2.59
N ALA A 22 5.78 10.89 2.23
CA ALA A 22 6.70 10.48 1.19
C ALA A 22 7.47 9.21 1.60
N ALA A 23 8.06 9.19 2.81
CA ALA A 23 8.78 8.02 3.31
C ALA A 23 7.88 6.79 3.49
N LEU A 24 6.65 6.98 3.99
CA LEU A 24 5.69 5.89 4.10
C LEU A 24 5.32 5.31 2.73
N CYS A 25 5.07 6.19 1.75
CA CYS A 25 4.69 5.74 0.41
C CYS A 25 5.85 5.04 -0.30
N ASP A 26 7.07 5.59 -0.20
CA ASP A 26 8.28 4.98 -0.75
C ASP A 26 8.56 3.61 -0.11
N ALA A 27 8.37 3.47 1.20
CA ALA A 27 8.50 2.21 1.91
C ALA A 27 7.51 1.14 1.40
N LEU A 28 6.26 1.53 1.12
CA LEU A 28 5.25 0.62 0.60
C LEU A 28 5.52 0.24 -0.87
N ILE A 29 5.91 1.21 -1.70
CA ILE A 29 6.34 0.98 -3.08
C ILE A 29 7.48 -0.04 -3.11
N ASN A 30 8.53 0.19 -2.32
CA ASN A 30 9.66 -0.72 -2.22
C ASN A 30 9.20 -2.13 -1.80
N ALA A 31 8.39 -2.24 -0.76
CA ALA A 31 7.92 -3.55 -0.28
C ALA A 31 7.06 -4.30 -1.32
N ILE A 32 6.26 -3.58 -2.12
CA ILE A 32 5.50 -4.14 -3.25
C ILE A 32 6.46 -4.57 -4.36
N THR A 33 7.42 -3.73 -4.76
CA THR A 33 8.42 -4.05 -5.79
C THR A 33 9.28 -5.24 -5.39
N GLU A 34 9.66 -5.37 -4.11
CA GLU A 34 10.36 -6.55 -3.59
C GLU A 34 9.52 -7.83 -3.74
N THR A 35 8.20 -7.73 -3.53
CA THR A 35 7.28 -8.87 -3.65
C THR A 35 6.93 -9.18 -5.12
N ARG A 36 6.84 -8.15 -5.96
CA ARG A 36 6.42 -8.19 -7.37
C ARG A 36 7.26 -7.21 -8.19
N PRO A 37 8.48 -7.61 -8.62
CA PRO A 37 9.40 -6.71 -9.34
C PRO A 37 8.95 -6.36 -10.78
N ASN A 38 7.91 -7.01 -11.31
CA ASN A 38 7.39 -6.81 -12.67
C ASN A 38 6.04 -6.06 -12.69
N THR A 39 5.85 -5.16 -11.74
CA THR A 39 4.61 -4.39 -11.59
C THR A 39 4.92 -2.90 -11.69
N ASP A 40 4.14 -2.17 -12.49
CA ASP A 40 4.22 -0.71 -12.54
C ASP A 40 3.44 -0.13 -11.36
N ILE A 41 4.08 0.63 -10.47
CA ILE A 41 3.40 1.22 -9.32
C ILE A 41 3.17 2.69 -9.61
N ARG A 42 1.90 3.10 -9.64
CA ARG A 42 1.48 4.48 -9.87
C ARG A 42 0.91 5.07 -8.61
N GLN A 43 1.53 6.12 -8.10
CA GLN A 43 0.93 6.90 -7.02
C GLN A 43 -0.32 7.61 -7.56
N SER A 44 -1.40 7.59 -6.81
CA SER A 44 -2.60 8.38 -7.09
C SER A 44 -3.16 8.96 -5.81
N ASP A 45 -3.73 10.16 -5.93
CA ASP A 45 -4.48 10.78 -4.85
C ASP A 45 -5.69 9.92 -4.51
N ALA A 46 -5.83 9.63 -3.21
CA ALA A 46 -6.93 8.84 -2.66
C ALA A 46 -8.27 9.44 -3.10
N GLY A 47 -9.06 8.67 -3.85
CA GLY A 47 -10.38 9.09 -4.32
C GLY A 47 -10.50 9.31 -5.83
N THR A 48 -9.41 9.16 -6.60
CA THR A 48 -9.54 9.03 -8.05
C THR A 48 -10.08 7.65 -8.36
N ASP A 49 -11.30 7.57 -8.90
CA ASP A 49 -11.91 6.34 -9.42
C ASP A 49 -11.17 5.96 -10.71
N ALA A 50 -9.94 5.46 -10.54
CA ALA A 50 -9.11 5.03 -11.64
C ALA A 50 -9.79 3.80 -12.26
N VAL A 51 -10.10 3.89 -13.56
CA VAL A 51 -10.66 2.76 -14.32
C VAL A 51 -9.62 1.64 -14.34
N LEU A 52 -9.80 0.64 -13.46
CA LEU A 52 -8.93 -0.52 -13.36
C LEU A 52 -9.08 -1.39 -14.61
N LYS A 53 -7.98 -1.63 -15.33
CA LYS A 53 -7.94 -2.60 -16.42
C LYS A 53 -7.65 -4.00 -15.89
N ASN A 54 -7.91 -5.00 -16.71
CA ASN A 54 -7.76 -6.40 -16.31
C ASN A 54 -6.30 -6.72 -15.92
N GLY A 55 -6.05 -6.93 -14.61
CA GLY A 55 -4.71 -7.08 -14.04
C GLY A 55 -4.26 -5.91 -13.17
N ASP A 56 -4.95 -4.77 -13.22
CA ASP A 56 -4.69 -3.63 -12.35
C ASP A 56 -5.30 -3.85 -10.96
N ILE A 57 -4.61 -3.29 -9.97
CA ILE A 57 -5.01 -3.32 -8.56
C ILE A 57 -4.97 -1.88 -8.04
N ALA A 58 -6.07 -1.38 -7.51
CA ALA A 58 -6.06 -0.18 -6.69
C ALA A 58 -5.76 -0.60 -5.26
N LEU A 59 -4.67 -0.08 -4.70
CA LEU A 59 -4.28 -0.26 -3.31
C LEU A 59 -4.43 1.07 -2.57
N THR A 60 -5.14 1.05 -1.44
CA THR A 60 -5.30 2.20 -0.55
C THR A 60 -4.83 1.81 0.82
N LEU A 61 -3.84 2.54 1.35
CA LEU A 61 -3.44 2.39 2.74
C LEU A 61 -4.35 3.26 3.62
N ARG A 62 -5.12 2.61 4.49
CA ARG A 62 -5.91 3.27 5.53
C ARG A 62 -5.21 3.18 6.86
N LEU A 63 -4.98 4.34 7.47
CA LEU A 63 -4.53 4.38 8.85
C LEU A 63 -5.75 4.40 9.75
N SER A 64 -5.73 3.50 10.72
CA SER A 64 -6.73 3.39 11.77
C SER A 64 -6.28 4.10 13.04
N ASN A 65 -4.97 4.18 13.27
CA ASN A 65 -4.37 4.82 14.42
C ASN A 65 -3.01 5.43 14.07
N ILE A 66 -2.74 6.64 14.56
CA ILE A 66 -1.43 7.27 14.42
C ILE A 66 -1.11 8.07 15.68
N SER A 67 0.08 7.81 16.23
CA SER A 67 0.59 8.40 17.46
C SER A 67 2.10 8.57 17.37
N ASP A 68 2.68 9.40 18.24
CA ASP A 68 4.14 9.60 18.33
C ASP A 68 4.94 8.31 18.57
N THR A 69 4.30 7.26 19.09
CA THR A 69 4.90 5.97 19.42
C THR A 69 4.36 4.81 18.59
N GLY A 70 3.50 5.05 17.60
CA GLY A 70 2.93 3.95 16.84
C GLY A 70 2.05 4.34 15.67
N ILE A 71 1.91 3.38 14.75
CA ILE A 71 1.06 3.49 13.58
C ILE A 71 0.28 2.19 13.41
N GLY A 72 -1.03 2.31 13.20
CA GLY A 72 -1.94 1.22 12.97
C GLY A 72 -2.75 1.46 11.71
N GLY A 73 -2.91 0.45 10.88
CA GLY A 73 -3.66 0.58 9.64
C GLY A 73 -3.88 -0.74 8.93
N HIS A 74 -4.60 -0.68 7.82
CA HIS A 74 -4.88 -1.81 6.96
C HIS A 74 -4.78 -1.40 5.50
N LEU A 75 -4.58 -2.38 4.63
CA LEU A 75 -4.64 -2.17 3.19
C LEU A 75 -6.06 -2.47 2.72
N GLU A 76 -6.61 -1.57 1.93
CA GLU A 76 -7.81 -1.82 1.16
C GLU A 76 -7.42 -1.98 -0.31
N TRP A 77 -7.99 -2.95 -1.02
CA TRP A 77 -7.70 -3.12 -2.44
C TRP A 77 -8.91 -3.49 -3.29
N ARG A 78 -8.87 -3.08 -4.54
CA ARG A 78 -9.84 -3.43 -5.58
C ARG A 78 -9.11 -3.97 -6.78
N THR A 79 -9.71 -4.93 -7.47
CA THR A 79 -9.15 -5.48 -8.70
C THR A 79 -10.14 -5.25 -9.84
N ALA A 80 -9.68 -5.19 -11.08
CA ALA A 80 -10.60 -5.07 -12.21
C ALA A 80 -11.59 -6.24 -12.34
N LYS A 81 -11.27 -7.41 -11.78
CA LYS A 81 -12.15 -8.58 -11.76
C LYS A 81 -13.19 -8.51 -10.65
N ASN A 82 -12.87 -7.82 -9.56
CA ASN A 82 -13.76 -7.67 -8.41
C ASN A 82 -13.80 -6.22 -7.95
N SER A 83 -14.91 -5.54 -8.27
CA SER A 83 -15.19 -4.16 -7.88
C SER A 83 -15.45 -4.02 -6.38
N GLU A 84 -15.66 -5.12 -5.66
CA GLU A 84 -15.79 -5.09 -4.21
C GLU A 84 -14.46 -4.67 -3.56
N LEU A 85 -14.57 -3.81 -2.55
CA LEU A 85 -13.45 -3.38 -1.74
C LEU A 85 -13.02 -4.53 -0.84
N ASN A 86 -11.85 -5.09 -1.09
CA ASN A 86 -11.22 -6.07 -0.22
C ASN A 86 -10.49 -5.30 0.87
N VAL A 87 -10.60 -5.78 2.10
CA VAL A 87 -9.98 -5.14 3.27
C VAL A 87 -9.10 -6.16 3.95
N GLY A 88 -7.82 -5.83 4.06
CA GLY A 88 -6.82 -6.64 4.75
C GLY A 88 -6.92 -6.51 6.25
N PRO A 89 -6.21 -7.36 6.99
CA PRO A 89 -6.12 -7.22 8.44
C PRO A 89 -5.46 -5.92 8.84
N THR A 90 -5.94 -5.36 9.95
CA THR A 90 -5.28 -4.26 10.64
C THR A 90 -3.97 -4.74 11.25
N VAL A 91 -2.89 -4.03 10.93
CA VAL A 91 -1.58 -4.20 11.52
C VAL A 91 -1.32 -2.97 12.38
N ASP A 92 -1.02 -3.20 13.65
CA ASP A 92 -0.60 -2.17 14.59
C ASP A 92 0.87 -2.34 14.91
N PHE A 93 1.64 -1.28 14.67
CA PHE A 93 3.06 -1.25 14.92
C PHE A 93 3.37 -0.16 15.94
N ASN A 94 3.61 -0.59 17.17
CA ASN A 94 3.93 0.30 18.29
C ASN A 94 5.40 0.11 18.69
N VAL A 95 6.09 1.22 18.87
CA VAL A 95 7.45 1.26 19.41
C VAL A 95 7.37 1.68 20.88
N MET A 96 7.72 0.77 21.80
CA MET A 96 7.63 1.02 23.24
C MET A 96 8.68 2.03 23.75
N ASP A 97 9.86 2.08 23.11
CA ASP A 97 11.05 2.74 23.67
C ASP A 97 11.55 3.98 22.89
N LYS A 98 10.97 4.28 21.72
CA LYS A 98 11.43 5.39 20.87
C LYS A 98 10.30 6.10 20.16
N THR A 99 10.49 7.39 19.88
CA THR A 99 9.65 8.14 18.95
C THR A 99 9.68 7.51 17.58
N MET A 100 8.51 7.43 16.96
CA MET A 100 8.32 6.87 15.63
C MET A 100 9.17 7.64 14.61
N SER A 101 10.17 6.96 14.04
CA SER A 101 11.07 7.47 13.00
C SER A 101 10.70 6.90 11.62
N ALA A 102 11.09 7.59 10.54
CA ALA A 102 10.82 7.14 9.17
C ALA A 102 11.37 5.72 8.86
N ASN A 103 12.42 5.29 9.58
CA ASN A 103 13.00 3.95 9.46
C ASN A 103 12.05 2.80 9.86
N PHE A 104 10.91 3.06 10.50
CA PHE A 104 9.93 2.02 10.85
C PHE A 104 8.91 1.75 9.73
N TYR A 105 8.68 2.70 8.82
CA TYR A 105 7.73 2.54 7.73
C TYR A 105 7.98 1.31 6.84
N PRO A 106 9.23 0.93 6.50
CA PRO A 106 9.49 -0.28 5.73
C PRO A 106 9.00 -1.55 6.43
N LYS A 107 9.21 -1.64 7.75
CA LYS A 107 8.75 -2.81 8.52
C LYS A 107 7.24 -2.85 8.64
N PHE A 108 6.60 -1.70 8.81
CA PHE A 108 5.14 -1.58 8.83
C PHE A 108 4.53 -1.98 7.49
N ALA A 109 5.04 -1.43 6.38
CA ALA A 109 4.66 -1.76 5.01
C ALA A 109 4.81 -3.25 4.71
N GLN A 110 5.95 -3.85 5.06
CA GLN A 110 6.18 -5.29 4.92
C GLN A 110 5.22 -6.10 5.78
N GLY A 111 4.91 -5.65 7.00
CA GLY A 111 3.93 -6.29 7.88
C GLY A 111 2.54 -6.33 7.27
N LEU A 112 2.08 -5.21 6.70
CA LEU A 112 0.78 -5.11 6.02
C LEU A 112 0.68 -6.07 4.83
N LEU A 113 1.70 -6.09 3.96
CA LEU A 113 1.74 -6.98 2.80
C LEU A 113 1.79 -8.46 3.21
N LYS A 114 2.59 -8.80 4.24
CA LYS A 114 2.66 -10.17 4.77
C LYS A 114 1.34 -10.62 5.39
N SER A 115 0.63 -9.72 6.07
CA SER A 115 -0.66 -10.01 6.67
C SER A 115 -1.78 -10.04 5.63
N SER A 116 -1.56 -9.50 4.42
CA SER A 116 -2.53 -9.46 3.32
C SER A 116 -2.07 -10.33 2.13
N PRO A 117 -1.89 -11.66 2.29
CA PRO A 117 -1.44 -12.51 1.19
C PRO A 117 -2.44 -12.54 0.02
N ASP A 118 -3.73 -12.41 0.32
CA ASP A 118 -4.83 -12.34 -0.65
C ASP A 118 -4.73 -11.18 -1.63
N LEU A 119 -3.91 -10.17 -1.33
CA LEU A 119 -3.60 -9.09 -2.25
C LEU A 119 -3.00 -9.60 -3.57
N PHE A 120 -2.19 -10.66 -3.48
CA PHE A 120 -1.45 -11.22 -4.60
C PHE A 120 -1.94 -12.61 -5.02
N THR A 121 -2.89 -13.18 -4.28
CA THR A 121 -3.52 -14.46 -4.61
C THR A 121 -4.50 -14.23 -5.75
N ARG A 122 -4.19 -14.76 -6.94
CA ARG A 122 -4.95 -14.55 -8.19
C ARG A 122 -5.51 -15.87 -8.70
#